data_AF-A0A258JP70-F1
#
_entry.id   AF-A0A258JP70-F1
#
_cell.length_a   1.000
_cell.length_b   1.000
_cell.length_c   1.000
_cell.angle_alpha   90.00
_cell.angle_beta   90.00
_cell.angle_gamma   90.00
#
_symmetry.space_group_name_H-M   'P 1'
#
loop_
_entity.id
_entity.type
_entity.pdbx_description
1 polymer ?
#
loop_
_entity_poly.entity_id
_entity_poly.type
_entity_poly.pdbx_seq_one_letter_code
_entity_poly.pdbx_strand_id
1 'polypeptide(L)' 'EQENIESRPLWKPMHLQPVFEKYPYYGNQVAENLFENGLCLPSGSNLTDEDRARIRNVFLEII' A
#
# COMPACT_ATOMS: atom_id res chain seq x y z
N GLU A 1 -7.06 -10.84 -4.74
CA GLU A 1 -8.30 -11.30 -5.42
C GLU A 1 -8.95 -12.48 -4.70
N GLN A 2 -8.18 -13.49 -4.27
CA GLN A 2 -8.67 -14.70 -3.58
C GLN A 2 -9.71 -14.45 -2.47
N GLU A 3 -9.44 -13.53 -1.53
CA GLU A 3 -10.34 -13.24 -0.39
C GLU A 3 -11.36 -12.12 -0.67
N ASN A 4 -11.38 -11.59 -1.89
CA ASN A 4 -12.22 -10.47 -2.31
C ASN A 4 -12.18 -9.28 -1.33
N ILE A 5 -10.95 -8.85 -1.00
CA ILE A 5 -10.64 -7.64 -0.23
C ILE A 5 -9.78 -6.75 -1.13
N GLU A 6 -10.24 -5.55 -1.44
CA GLU A 6 -9.44 -4.60 -2.21
C GLU A 6 -8.27 -4.10 -1.36
N SER A 7 -7.07 -4.16 -1.93
CA SER A 7 -5.87 -3.57 -1.35
C SER A 7 -5.03 -2.98 -2.47
N ARG A 8 -4.21 -1.98 -2.16
CA ARG A 8 -3.32 -1.35 -3.15
C ARG A 8 -1.93 -1.16 -2.55
N PRO A 9 -0.85 -1.26 -3.33
CA PRO A 9 0.45 -0.78 -2.87
C PRO A 9 0.36 0.72 -2.58
N LEU A 10 1.33 1.23 -1.81
CA LEU A 10 1.47 2.68 -1.67
C LEU A 10 1.83 3.32 -3.02
N TRP A 11 1.85 4.65 -3.05
CA TRP A 11 2.23 5.38 -4.26
C TRP A 11 3.70 5.13 -4.60
N LYS A 12 3.96 4.71 -5.84
CA LYS A 12 5.32 4.59 -6.36
C LYS A 12 5.99 5.98 -6.36
N PRO A 13 7.15 6.15 -5.69
CA PRO A 13 7.81 7.44 -5.56
C PRO A 13 8.09 8.08 -6.92
N MET A 14 7.97 9.41 -6.98
CA MET A 14 8.07 10.17 -8.23
C MET A 14 9.42 9.97 -8.93
N HIS A 15 10.52 9.92 -8.18
CA HIS A 15 11.87 9.73 -8.73
C HIS A 15 12.11 8.33 -9.33
N LEU A 16 11.21 7.37 -9.11
CA LEU A 16 11.24 6.06 -9.76
C LEU A 16 10.34 5.96 -11.00
N GLN A 17 9.62 7.03 -11.34
CA GLN A 17 8.77 7.05 -12.51
C GLN A 17 9.59 7.42 -13.76
N PRO A 18 9.38 6.76 -14.91
CA PRO A 18 10.13 7.06 -16.14
C PRO A 18 10.05 8.53 -16.57
N VAL A 19 8.93 9.19 -16.31
CA VAL A 19 8.74 10.61 -16.64
C VAL A 19 9.70 11.55 -15.88
N PHE A 20 10.27 11.11 -14.75
CA PHE A 20 11.19 11.90 -13.94
C PHE A 20 12.66 11.48 -14.04
N GLU A 21 13.03 10.56 -14.95
CA GLU A 21 14.40 10.02 -15.07
C GLU A 21 15.50 11.09 -15.22
N LYS A 22 15.16 12.25 -15.82
CA LYS A 22 16.12 13.34 -16.08
C LYS A 22 16.25 14.36 -14.94
N TYR A 23 15.47 14.24 -13.88
CA TYR A 23 15.44 15.22 -12.80
C TYR A 23 16.24 14.72 -11.58
N PRO A 24 16.99 15.59 -10.90
CA PRO A 24 17.73 15.20 -9.71
C PRO A 24 16.76 14.83 -8.59
N TYR A 25 17.12 13.77 -7.86
CA TYR A 25 16.45 13.36 -6.64
C TYR A 25 17.35 13.65 -5.44
N TYR A 26 16.77 14.18 -4.37
CA TYR A 26 17.45 14.47 -3.11
C TYR A 26 16.69 13.78 -1.99
N GLY A 27 17.33 12.82 -1.33
CA GLY A 27 16.72 12.07 -0.23
C GLY A 27 17.34 10.69 -0.07
N ASN A 28 16.83 9.99 0.94
CA ASN A 28 17.16 8.60 1.20
C ASN A 28 16.04 7.69 0.69
N GLN A 29 16.23 6.39 0.78
CA GLN A 29 15.34 5.35 0.25
C GLN A 29 14.04 5.17 1.07
N VAL A 30 13.62 6.14 1.89
CA VAL A 30 12.43 6.01 2.76
C VAL A 30 11.17 5.76 1.93
N ALA A 31 10.98 6.53 0.86
CA ALA A 31 9.80 6.39 0.01
C ALA A 31 9.82 5.08 -0.80
N GLU A 32 11.00 4.61 -1.22
CA GLU A 32 11.17 3.29 -1.87
C GLU A 32 10.79 2.17 -0.92
N ASN A 33 11.34 2.18 0.30
CA ASN A 33 11.06 1.17 1.31
C ASN A 33 9.58 1.14 1.70
N LEU A 34 8.92 2.30 1.78
CA LEU A 34 7.48 2.37 2.03
C LEU A 34 6.67 1.82 0.85
N PHE A 35 7.08 2.07 -0.39
CA PHE A 35 6.40 1.52 -1.57
C PHE A 35 6.54 0.00 -1.65
N GLU A 36 7.71 -0.55 -1.33
CA GLU A 36 7.98 -1.98 -1.37
C GLU A 36 7.26 -2.76 -0.27
N ASN A 37 7.17 -2.19 0.93
CA ASN A 37 6.68 -2.89 2.12
C ASN A 37 5.28 -2.44 2.58
N GLY A 38 4.76 -1.35 2.03
CA GLY A 38 3.52 -0.73 2.46
C GLY A 38 2.30 -1.18 1.67
N LEU A 39 1.18 -1.33 2.37
CA LEU A 39 -0.10 -1.74 1.80
C LEU A 39 -1.22 -0.83 2.29
N CYS A 40 -1.99 -0.27 1.36
CA CYS A 40 -3.27 0.37 1.64
C CYS A 40 -4.34 -0.69 1.85
N LEU A 41 -4.93 -0.71 3.05
CA LEU A 41 -6.08 -1.54 3.40
C LEU A 41 -7.39 -0.75 3.24
N PRO A 42 -8.55 -1.43 3.14
CA PRO A 42 -9.85 -0.75 3.14
C PRO A 42 -10.01 0.11 4.40
N SER A 43 -10.40 1.37 4.19
CA SER A 43 -10.54 2.38 5.24
C SER A 43 -11.78 3.28 5.04
N GLY A 44 -12.76 2.79 4.28
CA GLY A 44 -14.02 3.49 4.04
C GLY A 44 -14.79 3.78 5.33
N SER A 45 -15.47 4.93 5.39
CA SER A 45 -16.25 5.35 6.56
C SER A 45 -17.47 4.47 6.84
N ASN A 46 -17.86 3.61 5.90
CA ASN A 46 -18.94 2.65 6.00
C ASN A 46 -18.51 1.25 6.46
N LEU A 47 -17.22 1.05 6.82
CA LEU A 47 -16.74 -0.23 7.32
C LEU A 47 -17.35 -0.56 8.68
N THR A 48 -17.96 -1.74 8.77
CA THR A 48 -18.45 -2.28 10.02
C THR A 48 -17.30 -2.82 10.88
N ASP A 49 -17.56 -3.16 12.15
CA ASP A 49 -16.57 -3.84 12.98
C ASP A 49 -16.28 -5.25 12.46
N GLU A 50 -17.30 -5.92 11.89
CA GLU A 50 -17.18 -7.23 11.25
C GLU A 50 -16.27 -7.18 10.01
N ASP A 51 -16.41 -6.15 9.17
CA ASP A 51 -15.52 -5.95 8.02
C ASP A 51 -14.07 -5.78 8.45
N ARG A 52 -13.83 -4.97 9.50
CA ARG A 52 -12.50 -4.73 10.05
C ARG A 52 -11.90 -6.00 10.66
N ALA A 53 -12.71 -6.80 11.34
CA ALA A 53 -12.28 -8.09 11.86
C ALA A 53 -11.91 -9.07 10.73
N ARG A 54 -12.71 -9.13 9.67
CA ARG A 54 -12.42 -9.96 8.48
C ARG A 54 -11.10 -9.56 7.83
N ILE A 55 -10.89 -8.26 7.59
CA ILE A 55 -9.65 -7.73 7.02
C ILE A 55 -8.44 -8.10 7.88
N ARG A 56 -8.55 -7.91 9.20
CA ARG A 56 -7.47 -8.26 10.14
C ARG A 56 -7.14 -9.75 10.11
N ASN A 57 -8.14 -10.61 10.15
CA ASN A 57 -7.92 -12.06 10.21
C ASN A 57 -7.23 -12.55 8.94
N VAL A 58 -7.73 -12.15 7.76
CA VAL A 58 -7.09 -12.49 6.48
C VAL A 58 -5.66 -11.96 6.41
N PHE A 59 -5.42 -10.72 6.85
CA PHE A 59 -4.08 -10.14 6.85
C PHE A 59 -3.09 -10.97 7.70
N LEU A 60 -3.52 -11.44 8.88
CA LEU A 60 -2.69 -12.26 9.77
C LEU A 60 -2.46 -13.69 9.27
N GLU A 61 -3.30 -14.21 8.38
CA GLU A 61 -3.11 -15.54 7.79
C GLU A 61 -2.11 -15.55 6.63
N ILE A 62 -1.92 -14.40 5.97
CA ILE A 62 -1.08 -14.26 4.78
C ILE A 62 0.39 -13.99 5.12
N ILE A 63 0.65 -13.39 6.29
CA ILE A 63 1.98 -12.94 6.74
C ILE A 63 2.61 -14.01 7.62
#